data_AF-A0A9X0MJS3-F1
#
_entry.id   AF-A0A9X0MJS3-F1
#
_cell.length_a   1.000
_cell.length_b   1.000
_cell.length_c   1.000
_cell.angle_alpha   90.00
_cell.angle_beta   90.00
_cell.angle_gamma   90.00
#
_symmetry.space_group_name_H-M   'P 1'
#
loop_
_entity.id
_entity.type
_entity.pdbx_description
1 polymer ?
#
loop_
_entity_poly.entity_id
_entity_poly.type
_entity_poly.pdbx_seq_one_letter_code
_entity_poly.pdbx_strand_id
1 'polypeptide(L)'
;MLNQPKFRGFSLETNSWHYGHGWKISDDKALLYTDLSPIECELDSMGQYTGIYDKNSKEAYHGDLFYWHGELRKVVYREDKGAFMGVKVKGYKSYFYLNDLSDQFEIIGNNTENHDLPIEISY
;
A
#
# COMPACT_ATOMS: atom_id res chain seq x y z
N MET A 1 -18.57 9.72 -14.49
CA MET A 1 -17.34 10.34 -13.94
C MET A 1 -16.25 9.29 -14.00
N LEU A 2 -15.05 9.64 -14.50
CA LEU A 2 -13.89 8.78 -14.34
C LEU A 2 -13.50 8.77 -12.85
N ASN A 3 -13.40 7.60 -12.23
CA ASN A 3 -12.82 7.46 -10.90
C ASN A 3 -11.32 7.73 -11.02
N GLN A 4 -10.85 8.86 -10.48
CA GLN A 4 -9.42 9.11 -10.38
C GLN A 4 -8.83 8.18 -9.31
N PRO A 5 -7.62 7.62 -9.51
CA PRO A 5 -7.02 6.74 -8.52
C PRO A 5 -6.76 7.49 -7.21
N LYS A 6 -7.22 6.91 -6.10
CA LYS A 6 -6.93 7.39 -4.74
C LYS A 6 -5.58 6.85 -4.29
N PHE A 7 -4.75 7.73 -3.75
CA PHE A 7 -3.46 7.39 -3.13
C PHE A 7 -3.46 7.84 -1.67
N ARG A 8 -2.53 7.25 -0.91
CA ARG A 8 -2.11 7.75 0.40
C ARG A 8 -0.59 7.95 0.44
N GLY A 9 -0.13 8.77 1.37
CA GLY A 9 1.28 9.06 1.59
C GLY A 9 1.50 9.72 2.94
N PHE A 10 2.68 9.53 3.51
CA PHE A 10 3.09 10.08 4.80
C PHE A 10 3.92 11.35 4.59
N SER A 11 3.48 12.43 5.23
CA SER A 11 4.21 13.71 5.21
C SER A 11 5.02 13.87 6.49
N LEU A 12 6.34 14.08 6.34
CA LEU A 12 7.21 14.39 7.49
C LEU A 12 6.95 15.80 8.05
N GLU A 13 6.44 16.73 7.22
CA GLU A 13 6.14 18.10 7.64
C GLU A 13 4.96 18.13 8.62
N THR A 14 3.87 17.43 8.29
CA THR A 14 2.68 17.36 9.16
C THR A 14 2.72 16.18 10.13
N ASN A 15 3.69 15.28 9.98
CA ASN A 15 3.81 14.01 10.71
C ASN A 15 2.50 13.19 10.68
N SER A 16 1.90 13.06 9.50
CA SER A 16 0.60 12.37 9.33
C SER A 16 0.39 11.82 7.92
N TRP A 17 -0.55 10.87 7.81
CA TRP A 17 -1.01 10.33 6.53
C TRP A 17 -2.00 11.27 5.85
N HIS A 18 -1.83 11.43 4.55
CA HIS A 18 -2.72 12.19 3.66
C HIS A 18 -3.23 11.32 2.53
N TYR A 19 -4.34 11.75 1.91
CA TYR A 19 -5.02 11.01 0.85
C TYR A 19 -5.37 11.96 -0.29
N GLY A 20 -5.23 11.50 -1.53
CA GLY A 20 -5.48 12.35 -2.70
C GLY A 20 -4.95 11.73 -3.99
N HIS A 21 -4.55 12.58 -4.93
CA HIS A 21 -3.97 12.17 -6.21
C HIS A 21 -2.46 12.35 -6.21
N GLY A 22 -1.72 11.28 -6.52
CA GLY A 22 -0.26 11.26 -6.42
C GLY A 22 0.46 11.76 -7.66
N TRP A 23 1.56 12.50 -7.48
CA TRP A 23 2.49 12.92 -8.52
C TRP A 23 3.93 12.80 -8.03
N LYS A 24 4.76 11.97 -8.68
CA LYS A 24 6.20 11.85 -8.34
C LYS A 24 6.92 13.14 -8.71
N ILE A 25 7.70 13.69 -7.78
CA ILE A 25 8.48 14.93 -8.01
C ILE A 25 10.00 14.72 -7.99
N SER A 26 10.49 13.74 -7.22
CA SER A 26 11.91 13.33 -7.15
C SER A 26 12.00 11.83 -6.84
N ASP A 27 13.20 11.31 -6.67
CA ASP A 27 13.42 9.89 -6.35
C ASP A 27 13.02 9.48 -4.93
N ASP A 28 12.80 10.44 -4.06
CA ASP A 28 12.44 10.25 -2.65
C ASP A 28 11.14 10.96 -2.25
N LYS A 29 10.57 11.82 -3.11
CA LYS A 29 9.38 12.63 -2.81
C LYS A 29 8.27 12.51 -3.85
N ALA A 30 7.04 12.66 -3.36
CA ALA A 30 5.83 12.82 -4.17
C ALA A 30 4.95 13.96 -3.62
N LEU A 31 4.11 14.52 -4.47
CA LEU A 31 3.00 15.39 -4.06
C LEU A 31 1.70 14.59 -4.05
N LEU A 32 0.92 14.76 -3.00
CA LEU A 32 -0.49 14.41 -2.94
C LEU A 32 -1.34 15.66 -3.12
N TYR A 33 -2.05 15.74 -4.23
CA TYR A 33 -3.08 16.76 -4.44
C TYR A 33 -4.32 16.35 -3.64
N THR A 34 -4.53 17.05 -2.52
CA THR A 34 -5.73 16.91 -1.66
C THR A 34 -6.79 17.94 -2.06
N ASP A 35 -7.95 17.90 -1.40
CA ASP A 35 -9.02 18.88 -1.62
C ASP A 35 -8.64 20.30 -1.17
N LEU A 36 -7.63 20.45 -0.30
CA LEU A 36 -7.22 21.73 0.27
C LEU A 36 -5.98 22.29 -0.43
N SER A 37 -4.94 21.47 -0.57
CA SER A 37 -3.66 21.85 -1.15
C SER A 37 -2.84 20.62 -1.55
N PRO A 38 -1.82 20.79 -2.42
CA PRO A 38 -0.77 19.80 -2.56
C PRO A 38 -0.03 19.62 -1.22
N ILE A 39 0.33 18.37 -0.90
CA ILE A 39 1.12 18.01 0.28
C ILE A 39 2.30 17.15 -0.17
N GLU A 40 3.51 17.50 0.25
CA GLU A 40 4.70 16.68 0.01
C GLU A 40 4.70 15.46 0.95
N CYS A 41 4.99 14.30 0.39
CA CYS A 41 5.08 13.03 1.09
C CYS A 41 6.33 12.26 0.67
N GLU A 42 6.78 11.37 1.55
CA GLU A 42 7.87 10.44 1.23
C GLU A 42 7.41 9.47 0.14
N LEU A 43 8.16 9.33 -0.94
CA LEU A 43 7.77 8.49 -2.08
C LEU A 43 7.56 7.03 -1.66
N ASP A 44 8.39 6.50 -0.76
CA ASP A 44 8.31 5.11 -0.29
C ASP A 44 7.06 4.81 0.56
N SER A 45 6.44 5.85 1.11
CA SER A 45 5.17 5.76 1.83
C SER A 45 3.96 5.72 0.89
N MET A 46 4.15 6.09 -0.39
CA MET A 46 3.07 6.23 -1.35
C MET A 46 2.45 4.86 -1.65
N GLY A 47 1.13 4.77 -1.48
CA GLY A 47 0.35 3.59 -1.80
C GLY A 47 -0.89 3.95 -2.60
N GLN A 48 -1.15 3.23 -3.69
CA GLN A 48 -2.42 3.33 -4.41
C GLN A 48 -3.49 2.48 -3.70
N TYR A 49 -4.70 3.03 -3.56
CA TYR A 49 -5.84 2.28 -3.04
C TYR A 49 -6.19 1.12 -3.98
N THR A 50 -6.37 -0.07 -3.41
CA THR A 50 -6.64 -1.29 -4.17
C THR A 50 -8.11 -1.46 -4.56
N GLY A 51 -9.03 -0.71 -3.94
CA GLY A 51 -10.48 -0.96 -4.05
C GLY A 51 -11.01 -1.99 -3.04
N ILE A 52 -10.15 -2.51 -2.16
CA ILE A 52 -10.45 -3.62 -1.24
C ILE A 52 -10.34 -3.15 0.21
N TYR A 53 -11.23 -3.66 1.05
CA TYR A 53 -11.17 -3.53 2.49
C TYR A 53 -10.68 -4.83 3.11
N ASP A 54 -9.94 -4.73 4.22
CA ASP A 54 -9.63 -5.87 5.08
C ASP A 54 -10.85 -6.25 5.97
N LYS A 55 -10.70 -7.31 6.77
CA LYS A 55 -11.77 -7.80 7.65
C LYS A 55 -12.26 -6.78 8.69
N ASN A 56 -11.47 -5.74 8.97
CA ASN A 56 -11.76 -4.68 9.92
C ASN A 56 -12.25 -3.40 9.21
N SER A 57 -12.65 -3.49 7.93
CA SER A 57 -13.08 -2.37 7.10
C SER A 57 -12.00 -1.29 6.89
N LYS A 58 -10.72 -1.65 7.02
CA LYS A 58 -9.61 -0.77 6.67
C LYS A 58 -9.29 -0.91 5.18
N GLU A 59 -9.17 0.21 4.48
CA GLU A 59 -8.78 0.25 3.08
C GLU A 59 -7.37 -0.33 2.89
N ALA A 60 -7.20 -1.22 1.92
CA ALA A 60 -5.92 -1.80 1.53
C ALA A 60 -5.25 -0.98 0.41
N TYR A 61 -3.96 -0.73 0.57
CA TYR A 61 -3.13 0.04 -0.34
C TYR A 61 -1.92 -0.77 -0.80
N HIS A 62 -1.35 -0.40 -1.95
CA HIS A 62 -0.03 -0.89 -2.34
C HIS A 62 0.97 -0.66 -1.20
N GLY A 63 1.74 -1.70 -0.85
CA GLY A 63 2.77 -1.65 0.18
C GLY A 63 2.28 -2.07 1.57
N ASP A 64 0.97 -2.25 1.77
CA ASP A 64 0.43 -2.79 3.03
C ASP A 64 0.94 -4.21 3.30
N LEU A 65 1.10 -4.50 4.59
CA LEU A 65 1.52 -5.78 5.12
C LEU A 65 0.37 -6.46 5.84
N PHE A 66 0.30 -7.79 5.74
CA PHE A 66 -0.70 -8.61 6.43
C PHE A 66 -0.18 -10.04 6.63
N TYR A 67 -0.77 -10.75 7.59
CA TYR A 67 -0.53 -12.19 7.75
C TYR A 67 -1.59 -13.01 7.02
N TRP A 68 -1.15 -14.07 6.35
CA TRP A 68 -2.03 -15.08 5.76
C TRP A 68 -1.46 -16.48 5.99
N HIS A 69 -2.19 -17.33 6.70
CA HIS A 69 -1.72 -18.65 7.15
C HIS A 69 -0.34 -18.62 7.84
N GLY A 70 -0.11 -17.63 8.72
CA GLY A 70 1.14 -17.48 9.47
C GLY A 70 2.31 -16.90 8.67
N GLU A 71 2.09 -16.56 7.41
CA GLU A 71 3.12 -16.02 6.52
C GLU A 71 2.92 -14.52 6.34
N LEU A 72 4.00 -13.73 6.52
CA LEU A 72 3.96 -12.30 6.26
C LEU A 72 3.90 -12.05 4.75
N ARG A 73 2.97 -11.18 4.37
CA ARG A 73 2.72 -10.85 2.97
C ARG A 73 2.62 -9.36 2.78
N LYS A 74 2.90 -8.94 1.55
CA LYS A 74 2.83 -7.56 1.09
C LYS A 74 1.85 -7.42 -0.07
N VAL A 75 1.09 -6.34 -0.06
CA VAL A 75 0.24 -5.93 -1.19
C VAL A 75 1.13 -5.29 -2.25
N VAL A 76 1.09 -5.84 -3.46
CA VAL A 76 1.88 -5.36 -4.61
C VAL A 76 0.99 -5.27 -5.85
N TYR A 77 1.35 -4.39 -6.78
CA TYR A 77 0.77 -4.42 -8.14
C TYR A 77 1.60 -5.34 -9.04
N ARG A 78 0.93 -6.23 -9.78
CA ARG A 78 1.57 -7.11 -10.76
C ARG A 78 1.19 -6.67 -12.17
N GLU A 79 2.12 -6.04 -12.87
CA GLU A 79 1.91 -5.50 -14.22
C GLU A 79 1.47 -6.59 -15.23
N ASP A 80 2.07 -7.78 -15.17
CA ASP A 80 1.70 -8.92 -16.04
C ASP A 80 0.29 -9.47 -15.79
N LYS A 81 -0.32 -9.11 -14.66
CA LYS A 81 -1.70 -9.48 -14.29
C LYS A 81 -2.65 -8.30 -14.32
N GLY A 82 -2.14 -7.07 -14.37
CA GLY A 82 -2.92 -5.84 -14.24
C GLY A 82 -3.69 -5.75 -12.91
N ALA A 83 -3.19 -6.34 -11.82
CA ALA A 83 -3.95 -6.51 -10.58
C ALA A 83 -3.12 -6.31 -9.31
N PHE A 84 -3.80 -5.88 -8.24
CA PHE A 84 -3.26 -5.91 -6.88
C PHE A 84 -3.31 -7.32 -6.31
N MET A 85 -2.20 -7.77 -5.75
CA MET A 85 -1.99 -9.14 -5.28
C MET A 85 -1.25 -9.14 -3.95
N GLY A 86 -1.46 -10.18 -3.16
CA GLY A 86 -0.62 -10.47 -1.99
C GLY A 86 0.56 -11.35 -2.38
N VAL A 87 1.77 -11.03 -1.91
CA VAL A 87 2.98 -11.82 -2.12
C VAL A 87 3.68 -12.10 -0.80
N LYS A 88 4.27 -13.29 -0.64
CA LYS A 88 5.16 -13.57 0.51
C LYS A 88 6.32 -12.58 0.55
N VAL A 89 6.61 -12.08 1.75
CA VAL A 89 7.78 -11.22 1.99
C VAL A 89 9.07 -12.05 2.06
N LYS A 90 9.01 -13.30 2.53
CA LYS A 90 10.19 -14.17 2.66
C LYS A 90 9.95 -15.55 2.05
N GLY A 91 10.97 -16.07 1.37
CA GLY A 91 10.99 -17.40 0.77
C GLY A 91 10.39 -17.42 -0.63
N TYR A 92 9.92 -18.60 -1.06
CA TYR A 92 9.39 -18.77 -2.42
C TYR A 92 8.17 -17.87 -2.67
N LYS A 93 8.28 -17.04 -3.72
CA LYS A 93 7.22 -16.12 -4.14
C LYS A 93 5.94 -16.88 -4.47
N SER A 94 4.90 -16.61 -3.69
CA SER A 94 3.54 -17.07 -3.96
C SER A 94 2.61 -15.88 -4.00
N TYR A 95 1.80 -15.81 -5.07
CA TYR A 95 0.89 -14.70 -5.36
C TYR A 95 -0.55 -15.17 -5.30
N PHE A 96 -1.45 -14.30 -4.87
CA PHE A 96 -2.90 -14.48 -4.98
C PHE A 96 -3.58 -13.13 -5.19
N TYR A 97 -4.79 -13.15 -5.74
CA TYR A 97 -5.59 -11.92 -5.89
C TYR A 97 -6.07 -11.46 -4.52
N LEU A 98 -5.91 -10.17 -4.25
CA LEU A 98 -6.29 -9.62 -2.95
C LEU A 98 -7.81 -9.72 -2.71
N ASN A 99 -8.61 -9.66 -3.80
CA ASN A 99 -10.07 -9.84 -3.76
C ASN A 99 -10.51 -11.20 -3.20
N ASP A 100 -9.69 -12.25 -3.35
CA ASP A 100 -10.03 -13.58 -2.86
C ASP A 100 -9.98 -13.66 -1.33
N LEU A 101 -9.44 -12.63 -0.66
CA LEU A 101 -9.16 -12.62 0.78
C LEU A 101 -9.84 -11.48 1.56
N SER A 102 -10.65 -10.60 0.95
CA SER A 102 -11.15 -9.37 1.62
C SER A 102 -11.64 -9.57 3.06
N ASP A 103 -12.34 -10.68 3.30
CA ASP A 103 -12.97 -10.98 4.60
C ASP A 103 -12.07 -11.79 5.54
N GLN A 104 -10.83 -12.04 5.15
CA GLN A 104 -9.94 -13.03 5.76
C GLN A 104 -8.56 -12.47 6.19
N PHE A 105 -8.16 -11.31 5.67
CA PHE A 105 -6.90 -10.66 6.08
C PHE A 105 -7.13 -9.41 6.92
N GLU A 106 -6.07 -8.99 7.60
CA GLU A 106 -6.00 -7.77 8.40
C GLU A 106 -4.69 -7.07 8.07
N ILE A 107 -4.78 -5.77 7.77
CA ILE A 107 -3.61 -4.94 7.51
C ILE A 107 -2.94 -4.60 8.83
N ILE A 108 -1.70 -5.04 8.98
CA ILE A 108 -0.93 -4.89 10.23
C ILE A 108 0.18 -3.83 10.14
N GLY A 109 0.46 -3.30 8.94
CA GLY A 109 1.53 -2.32 8.73
C GLY A 109 1.75 -2.00 7.26
N ASN A 110 2.83 -1.30 6.96
CA ASN A 110 3.21 -0.89 5.60
C ASN A 110 4.71 -0.56 5.54
N ASN A 111 5.16 0.11 4.48
CA ASN A 111 6.57 0.49 4.31
C ASN A 111 7.08 1.55 5.30
N THR A 112 6.17 2.27 5.99
CA THR A 112 6.49 3.43 6.84
C THR A 112 6.09 3.19 8.30
N GLU A 113 5.23 2.23 8.57
CA GLU A 113 4.79 1.87 9.91
C GLU A 113 5.14 0.41 10.19
N ASN A 114 5.44 0.09 11.45
CA ASN A 114 5.85 -1.25 11.90
C ASN A 114 7.19 -1.69 11.30
N HIS A 115 8.22 -0.87 11.51
CA HIS A 115 9.59 -1.09 11.02
C HIS A 115 10.24 -2.41 11.49
N ASP A 116 9.69 -3.08 12.50
CA ASP A 116 10.15 -4.40 12.94
C ASP A 116 9.77 -5.53 11.96
N LEU A 117 8.84 -5.27 11.04
CA LEU A 117 8.47 -6.22 9.99
C LEU A 117 9.40 -6.07 8.78
N PRO A 118 9.80 -7.18 8.13
CA PRO A 118 10.53 -7.10 6.87
C PRO A 118 9.64 -6.49 5.79
N ILE A 119 10.17 -5.48 5.10
CA ILE A 119 9.47 -4.71 4.06
C ILE A 119 9.89 -5.17 2.66
N GLU A 120 11.10 -5.71 2.54
CA GLU A 120 11.67 -6.22 1.30
C GLU A 120 11.32 -7.68 1.05
N ILE A 121 11.05 -8.00 -0.22
CA ILE A 121 10.78 -9.37 -0.64
C ILE A 121 12.11 -10.10 -0.85
N SER A 122 12.37 -11.14 -0.06
CA SER A 122 13.60 -11.95 -0.09
C SER A 122 13.30 -13.41 -0.42
N TYR A 123 14.26 -14.10 -1.06
CA TYR A 123 14.15 -15.49 -1.53
C TYR A 123 14.83 -16.47 -0.58
#